data_AF-A0A5D3BAX1-F1
#
_entry.id   AF-A0A5D3BAX1-F1
#
_cell.length_a   1.000
_cell.length_b   1.000
_cell.length_c   1.000
_cell.angle_alpha   90.00
_cell.angle_beta   90.00
_cell.angle_gamma   90.00
#
_symmetry.space_group_name_H-M   'P 1'
#
loop_
_entity.id
_entity.type
_entity.pdbx_description
1 polymer ?
#
loop_
_entity_poly.entity_id
_entity_poly.type
_entity_poly.pdbx_seq_one_letter_code
_entity_poly.pdbx_strand_id
1 'polypeptide(L)'
;MCSSTIPSSFYEAKRKLRDLGLGYETIQACKYDCVLYWKEFADLQHYPTCGEPRYKEGSADMRWHRDKRVEKDDVLRHPANAEGWKHFDSEFPDFASDPQNVRLVLASDGFNPFGQMSTSYSMWLVVLLPYNLPPWKCMKETNFFISLLIPGPKSPGREIDVYLQPLIEELKEL
;
A
#
# COMPACT_ATOMS: atom_id res chain seq x y z
N MET A 1 24.36 22.97 -24.41
CA MET A 1 23.13 23.44 -23.72
C MET A 1 22.53 22.24 -23.01
N CYS A 2 22.60 22.19 -21.67
CA CYS A 2 21.89 21.18 -20.92
C CYS A 2 20.39 21.47 -21.06
N SER A 3 19.67 20.63 -21.80
CA SER A 3 18.22 20.63 -21.79
C SER A 3 17.79 20.23 -20.37
N SER A 4 17.43 21.21 -19.55
CA SER A 4 16.87 20.97 -18.22
C SER A 4 15.42 20.52 -18.40
N THR A 5 15.24 19.27 -18.81
CA THR A 5 13.92 18.64 -18.86
C THR A 5 13.45 18.42 -17.43
N ILE A 6 12.63 19.37 -16.94
CA ILE A 6 11.92 19.25 -15.67
C ILE A 6 11.12 17.93 -15.73
N PRO A 7 11.25 17.06 -14.72
CA PRO A 7 10.49 15.81 -14.69
C PRO A 7 8.99 16.08 -14.82
N SER A 8 8.30 15.29 -15.65
CA SER A 8 6.88 15.50 -15.94
C SER A 8 5.97 15.02 -14.81
N SER A 9 6.51 14.21 -13.89
CA SER A 9 5.80 13.68 -12.74
C SER A 9 6.70 13.63 -11.51
N PHE A 10 6.06 13.57 -10.34
CA PHE A 10 6.76 13.31 -9.09
C PHE A 10 7.56 12.01 -9.13
N TYR A 11 7.02 10.96 -9.76
CA TYR A 11 7.72 9.68 -9.94
C TYR A 11 9.01 9.83 -10.76
N GLU A 12 8.96 10.54 -11.90
CA GLU A 12 10.16 10.79 -12.70
C GLU A 12 11.19 11.62 -11.94
N ALA A 13 10.75 12.59 -11.13
CA ALA A 13 11.64 13.37 -10.28
C ALA A 13 12.30 12.48 -9.22
N LYS A 14 11.50 11.66 -8.52
CA LYS A 14 11.93 10.71 -7.49
C LYS A 14 12.96 9.72 -8.03
N ARG A 15 12.68 9.12 -9.20
CA ARG A 15 13.58 8.18 -9.89
C ARG A 15 14.89 8.85 -10.28
N LYS A 16 14.84 10.04 -10.90
CA LYS A 16 16.05 10.78 -11.29
C LYS A 16 16.93 11.16 -10.08
N LEU A 17 16.33 11.58 -8.95
CA LEU A 17 17.08 11.88 -7.73
C LEU A 17 17.81 10.63 -7.20
N ARG A 18 17.12 9.49 -7.19
CA ARG A 18 17.68 8.20 -6.80
C ARG A 18 18.82 7.75 -7.73
N ASP A 19 18.64 7.88 -9.05
CA ASP A 19 19.67 7.53 -10.05
C ASP A 19 20.96 8.37 -9.88
N LEU A 20 20.82 9.60 -9.37
CA LEU A 20 21.94 10.49 -9.04
C LEU A 20 22.56 10.21 -7.66
N GLY A 21 22.07 9.21 -6.92
CA GLY A 21 22.52 8.89 -5.56
C GLY A 21 22.13 9.93 -4.52
N LEU A 22 21.16 10.79 -4.82
CA LEU A 22 20.67 11.82 -3.89
C LEU A 22 19.50 11.25 -3.08
N GLY A 23 19.70 11.12 -1.76
CA GLY A 23 18.61 10.84 -0.84
C GLY A 23 17.63 12.02 -0.76
N TYR A 24 16.36 11.73 -0.49
CA TYR A 24 15.36 12.76 -0.20
C TYR A 24 14.47 12.28 0.95
N GLU A 25 13.99 13.24 1.73
CA GLU A 25 13.00 13.02 2.77
C GLU A 25 11.70 13.70 2.34
N THR A 26 10.60 12.96 2.32
CA THR A 26 9.27 13.52 2.06
C THR A 26 8.69 14.12 3.33
N ILE A 27 8.52 15.44 3.32
CA ILE A 27 7.86 16.18 4.39
C ILE A 27 6.43 16.50 3.96
N GLN A 28 5.45 16.18 4.81
CA GLN A 28 4.06 16.50 4.53
C GLN A 28 3.79 17.99 4.70
N ALA A 29 2.98 18.55 3.80
CA ALA A 29 2.50 19.93 3.87
C ALA A 29 0.99 19.97 4.15
N CYS A 30 0.54 21.02 4.83
CA CYS A 30 -0.88 21.31 4.96
C CYS A 30 -1.50 21.55 3.58
N LYS A 31 -2.75 21.11 3.37
CA LYS A 31 -3.52 21.33 2.12
C LYS A 31 -3.60 22.80 1.70
N TYR A 32 -3.59 23.72 2.66
CA TYR A 32 -3.64 25.15 2.44
C TYR A 32 -2.26 25.81 2.59
N ASP A 33 -1.18 25.03 2.49
CA ASP A 33 0.22 25.46 2.57
C ASP A 33 0.60 26.23 3.85
N CYS A 34 -0.18 26.05 4.90
CA CYS A 34 -0.03 26.85 6.10
C CYS A 34 1.11 26.37 7.03
N VAL A 35 1.59 25.12 6.90
CA VAL A 35 2.80 24.59 7.57
C VAL A 35 3.35 23.34 6.90
N LEU A 36 4.62 23.07 7.16
CA LEU A 36 5.28 21.79 6.92
C LEU A 36 5.34 21.00 8.23
N TYR A 37 4.93 19.74 8.23
CA TYR A 37 5.00 18.86 9.40
C TYR A 37 6.45 18.42 9.64
N TRP A 38 7.25 19.34 10.17
CA TRP A 38 8.69 19.17 10.38
C TRP A 38 9.12 19.74 11.73
N LYS A 39 10.11 19.09 12.37
CA LYS A 39 10.66 19.44 13.69
C LYS A 39 9.57 19.61 14.75
N GLU A 40 9.37 20.82 15.26
CA GLU A 40 8.40 21.14 16.31
C GLU A 40 6.94 20.90 15.90
N PHE A 41 6.68 20.83 14.59
CA PHE A 41 5.36 20.54 14.02
C PHE A 41 5.25 19.09 13.53
N ALA A 42 6.26 18.24 13.76
CA ALA A 42 6.30 16.87 13.25
C ALA A 42 5.18 15.97 13.80
N ASP A 43 4.69 16.24 15.01
CA ASP A 43 3.70 15.39 15.69
C ASP A 43 2.27 15.97 15.71
N LEU A 44 2.06 17.12 15.06
CA LEU A 44 0.73 17.74 15.01
C LEU A 44 -0.25 16.86 14.22
N GLN A 45 -1.41 16.56 14.83
CA GLN A 45 -2.51 15.87 14.15
C GLN A 45 -3.51 16.82 13.49
N HIS A 46 -3.60 18.05 14.00
CA HIS A 46 -4.45 19.09 13.47
C HIS A 46 -3.65 20.36 13.29
N TYR A 47 -4.00 21.11 12.27
CA TYR A 47 -3.25 22.28 11.90
C TYR A 47 -3.63 23.50 12.76
N PRO A 48 -2.67 24.20 13.41
CA PRO A 48 -2.96 25.28 14.36
C PRO A 48 -3.69 26.50 13.79
N THR A 49 -3.50 26.84 12.50
CA THR A 49 -4.07 28.08 11.94
C THR A 49 -5.38 27.87 11.17
N CYS A 50 -5.58 26.71 10.53
CA CYS A 50 -6.77 26.40 9.72
C CYS A 50 -7.61 25.23 10.26
N GLY A 51 -7.15 24.54 11.30
CA GLY A 51 -7.91 23.48 11.97
C GLY A 51 -8.04 22.17 11.18
N GLU A 52 -7.56 22.12 9.94
CA GLU A 52 -7.63 20.92 9.12
C GLU A 52 -6.85 19.77 9.74
N PRO A 53 -7.39 18.54 9.68
CA PRO A 53 -6.65 17.37 10.09
C PRO A 53 -5.47 17.17 9.14
N ARG A 54 -4.33 16.76 9.70
CA ARG A 54 -3.16 16.36 8.90
C ARG A 54 -3.50 15.26 7.90
N TYR A 55 -4.45 14.41 8.26
CA TYR A 55 -4.83 13.24 7.48
C TYR A 55 -6.31 13.27 7.11
N LYS A 56 -6.63 12.88 5.87
CA LYS A 56 -8.02 12.74 5.40
C LYS A 56 -8.75 11.64 6.16
N GLU A 57 -10.08 11.69 6.17
CA GLU A 57 -10.96 10.76 6.92
C GLU A 57 -10.69 9.26 6.68
N GLY A 58 -10.25 8.88 5.46
CA GLY A 58 -9.82 7.50 5.15
C GLY A 58 -8.58 7.02 5.92
N SER A 59 -7.79 7.94 6.48
CA SER A 59 -6.62 7.61 7.32
C SER A 59 -7.01 7.04 8.70
N ALA A 60 -8.20 7.38 9.21
CA ALA A 60 -8.65 6.86 10.49
C ALA A 60 -8.94 5.36 10.39
N ASP A 61 -9.46 4.91 9.24
CA ASP A 61 -9.66 3.49 8.98
C ASP A 61 -8.34 2.75 8.75
N MET A 62 -7.32 3.39 8.15
CA MET A 62 -5.99 2.79 7.98
C MET A 62 -5.28 2.54 9.32
N ARG A 63 -5.60 3.33 10.35
CA ARG A 63 -5.10 3.12 11.71
C ARG A 63 -5.99 2.21 12.57
N TRP A 64 -7.12 1.75 12.04
CA TRP A 64 -8.11 0.97 12.80
C TRP A 64 -7.48 -0.27 13.47
N HIS A 65 -6.60 -0.97 12.74
CA HIS A 65 -5.92 -2.17 13.23
C HIS A 65 -5.08 -1.93 14.50
N ARG A 66 -4.66 -0.70 14.79
CA ARG A 66 -3.96 -0.31 16.02
C ARG A 66 -4.88 0.37 17.02
N ASP A 67 -5.67 1.36 16.56
CA ASP A 67 -6.36 2.28 17.46
C ASP A 67 -7.69 1.71 18.01
N LYS A 68 -8.36 0.86 17.22
CA LYS A 68 -9.74 0.41 17.49
C LYS A 68 -9.89 -1.11 17.52
N ARG A 69 -8.81 -1.84 17.25
CA ARG A 69 -8.80 -3.29 17.27
C ARG A 69 -9.00 -3.79 18.69
N VAL A 70 -9.95 -4.71 18.86
CA VAL A 70 -10.12 -5.45 20.11
C VAL A 70 -9.35 -6.76 20.01
N GLU A 71 -8.27 -6.85 20.79
CA GLU A 71 -7.53 -8.10 20.97
C GLU A 71 -8.29 -9.00 21.93
N LYS A 72 -8.69 -10.17 21.44
CA LYS A 72 -9.23 -11.24 22.26
C LYS A 72 -8.44 -12.48 21.93
N ASP A 73 -7.92 -13.13 22.97
CA ASP A 73 -7.10 -14.33 22.82
C ASP A 73 -7.83 -15.40 22.02
N ASP A 74 -7.07 -16.08 21.17
CA ASP A 74 -7.49 -17.21 20.33
C ASP A 74 -8.61 -16.94 19.29
N VAL A 75 -8.90 -15.67 18.96
CA VAL A 75 -9.87 -15.34 17.89
C VAL A 75 -9.25 -14.52 16.75
N LEU A 76 -9.16 -15.13 15.57
CA LEU A 76 -8.76 -14.48 14.33
C LEU A 76 -9.90 -13.62 13.75
N ARG A 77 -10.05 -12.38 14.23
CA ARG A 77 -11.07 -11.43 13.75
C ARG A 77 -10.59 -10.50 12.64
N HIS A 78 -9.28 -10.37 12.53
CA HIS A 78 -8.60 -9.47 11.60
C HIS A 78 -7.22 -10.07 11.27
N PRO A 79 -6.68 -9.87 10.05
CA PRO A 79 -5.34 -10.34 9.69
C PRO A 79 -4.24 -9.93 10.67
N ALA A 80 -4.38 -8.77 11.32
CA ALA A 80 -3.46 -8.32 12.36
C ALA A 80 -3.39 -9.23 13.60
N ASN A 81 -4.38 -10.10 13.82
CA ASN A 81 -4.35 -11.09 14.90
C ASN A 81 -3.56 -12.34 14.53
N ALA A 82 -3.25 -12.54 13.23
CA ALA A 82 -2.51 -13.69 12.76
C ALA A 82 -1.04 -13.63 13.18
N GLU A 83 -0.45 -14.80 13.41
CA GLU A 83 0.94 -14.91 13.84
C GLU A 83 1.91 -14.28 12.84
N GLY A 84 1.65 -14.40 11.54
CA GLY A 84 2.49 -13.79 10.51
C GLY A 84 2.59 -12.26 10.63
N TRP A 85 1.51 -11.59 11.03
CA TRP A 85 1.54 -10.14 11.25
C TRP A 85 2.32 -9.79 12.51
N LYS A 86 2.09 -10.51 13.62
CA LYS A 86 2.80 -10.29 14.88
C LYS A 86 4.31 -10.51 14.72
N HIS A 87 4.68 -11.57 14.00
CA HIS A 87 6.06 -11.87 13.66
C HIS A 87 6.70 -10.74 12.84
N PHE A 88 6.02 -10.27 11.79
CA PHE A 88 6.48 -9.14 11.00
C PHE A 88 6.67 -7.87 11.85
N ASP A 89 5.72 -7.56 12.73
CA ASP A 89 5.82 -6.40 13.62
C ASP A 89 7.00 -6.52 14.61
N SER A 90 7.36 -7.75 15.01
CA SER A 90 8.54 -8.00 15.84
C SER A 90 9.86 -7.88 15.08
N GLU A 91 9.88 -8.28 13.80
CA GLU A 91 11.08 -8.19 12.96
C GLU A 91 11.35 -6.75 12.49
N PHE A 92 10.29 -5.97 12.25
CA PHE A 92 10.37 -4.61 11.73
C PHE A 92 9.69 -3.61 12.67
N PRO A 93 10.26 -3.35 13.87
CA PRO A 93 9.66 -2.49 14.88
C PRO A 93 9.50 -1.04 14.40
N ASP A 94 10.46 -0.53 13.62
CA ASP A 94 10.38 0.82 13.04
C ASP A 94 9.19 0.94 12.09
N PHE A 95 8.92 -0.09 11.28
CA PHE A 95 7.73 -0.14 10.44
C PHE A 95 6.45 -0.26 11.27
N ALA A 96 6.43 -1.11 12.29
CA ALA A 96 5.26 -1.30 13.14
C ALA A 96 4.94 -0.05 14.00
N SER A 97 5.96 0.77 14.29
CA SER A 97 5.83 1.96 15.13
C SER A 97 4.93 3.04 14.52
N ASP A 98 4.84 3.12 13.18
CA ASP A 98 3.90 4.01 12.49
C ASP A 98 2.67 3.21 12.03
N PRO A 99 1.48 3.44 12.63
CA PRO A 99 0.27 2.72 12.22
C PRO A 99 -0.22 3.12 10.83
N GLN A 100 0.37 4.11 10.20
CA GLN A 100 0.04 4.50 8.83
C GLN A 100 0.77 3.67 7.80
N ASN A 101 1.81 2.94 8.20
CA ASN A 101 2.51 2.04 7.32
C ASN A 101 1.54 0.98 6.78
N VAL A 102 1.46 0.95 5.45
CA VAL A 102 0.44 0.21 4.71
C VAL A 102 0.87 -1.25 4.62
N ARG A 103 0.00 -2.13 5.09
CA ARG A 103 0.09 -3.57 4.99
C ARG A 103 -0.86 -4.04 3.92
N LEU A 104 -0.28 -4.48 2.82
CA LEU A 104 -0.99 -5.01 1.67
C LEU A 104 -0.93 -6.53 1.72
N VAL A 105 -2.03 -7.18 1.36
CA VAL A 105 -1.99 -8.59 0.99
C VAL A 105 -2.12 -8.73 -0.50
N LEU A 106 -1.26 -9.57 -1.04
CA LEU A 106 -1.30 -10.03 -2.41
C LEU A 106 -2.01 -11.38 -2.46
N ALA A 107 -3.04 -11.47 -3.29
CA ALA A 107 -3.74 -12.69 -3.60
C ALA A 107 -3.73 -12.90 -5.11
N SER A 108 -3.55 -14.15 -5.54
CA SER A 108 -3.66 -14.50 -6.96
C SER A 108 -4.43 -15.79 -7.17
N ASP A 109 -5.35 -15.80 -8.12
CA ASP A 109 -6.09 -17.01 -8.50
C ASP A 109 -6.43 -17.02 -10.00
N GLY A 110 -6.65 -18.21 -10.55
CA GLY A 110 -7.04 -18.45 -11.93
C GLY A 110 -8.54 -18.25 -12.13
N PHE A 111 -8.91 -17.41 -13.10
CA PHE A 111 -10.28 -17.13 -13.50
C PHE A 111 -10.49 -17.28 -15.02
N ASN A 112 -11.71 -17.60 -15.43
CA ASN A 112 -12.10 -17.64 -16.83
C ASN A 112 -13.13 -16.53 -17.12
N PRO A 113 -12.75 -15.46 -17.85
CA PRO A 113 -13.66 -14.34 -18.11
C PRO A 113 -14.82 -14.67 -19.03
N PHE A 114 -14.72 -15.76 -19.82
CA PHE A 114 -15.78 -16.21 -20.72
C PHE A 114 -16.73 -17.22 -20.05
N GLY A 115 -16.50 -17.53 -18.76
CA GLY A 115 -17.34 -18.45 -18.00
C GLY A 115 -17.38 -19.86 -18.60
N GLN A 116 -18.55 -20.47 -18.64
CA GLN A 116 -18.75 -21.82 -19.18
C GLN A 116 -18.68 -21.91 -20.72
N MET A 117 -18.62 -20.78 -21.44
CA MET A 117 -18.72 -20.80 -22.90
C MET A 117 -17.44 -21.27 -23.61
N SER A 118 -16.29 -21.23 -22.93
CA SER A 118 -15.04 -21.78 -23.46
C SER A 118 -14.04 -22.05 -22.36
N THR A 119 -13.49 -23.27 -22.30
CA THR A 119 -12.38 -23.62 -21.40
C THR A 119 -11.00 -23.38 -22.04
N SER A 120 -10.95 -22.85 -23.27
CA SER A 120 -9.69 -22.63 -24.00
C SER A 120 -8.89 -21.43 -23.48
N TYR A 121 -9.49 -20.59 -22.66
CA TYR A 121 -8.88 -19.38 -22.14
C TYR A 121 -9.05 -19.27 -20.62
N SER A 122 -7.99 -18.89 -19.93
CA SER A 122 -8.01 -18.49 -18.53
C SER A 122 -7.04 -17.34 -18.32
N MET A 123 -7.16 -16.66 -17.19
CA MET A 123 -6.25 -15.62 -16.74
C MET A 123 -6.02 -15.77 -15.24
N TRP A 124 -4.89 -15.29 -14.74
CA TRP A 124 -4.66 -15.15 -13.32
C TRP A 124 -4.73 -13.68 -12.95
N LEU A 125 -5.57 -13.38 -11.97
CA LEU A 125 -5.71 -12.04 -11.41
C LEU A 125 -4.77 -11.91 -10.22
N VAL A 126 -3.95 -10.86 -10.17
CA VAL A 126 -3.19 -10.50 -8.96
C VAL A 126 -3.86 -9.29 -8.31
N VAL A 127 -4.42 -9.49 -7.13
CA VAL A 127 -5.16 -8.49 -6.37
C VAL A 127 -4.38 -8.09 -5.14
N LEU A 128 -4.28 -6.78 -4.90
CA LEU A 128 -3.79 -6.20 -3.65
C LEU A 128 -4.97 -5.73 -2.79
N LEU A 129 -4.93 -6.05 -1.50
CA LEU A 129 -5.92 -5.66 -0.51
C LEU A 129 -5.27 -4.89 0.65
N PRO A 130 -5.79 -3.72 1.05
CA PRO A 130 -5.29 -2.96 2.20
C PRO A 130 -5.81 -3.57 3.50
N TYR A 131 -4.99 -4.41 4.14
CA TYR A 131 -5.35 -5.07 5.39
C TYR A 131 -5.26 -4.17 6.62
N ASN A 132 -4.88 -2.90 6.46
CA ASN A 132 -5.02 -1.89 7.50
C ASN A 132 -6.48 -1.59 7.87
N LEU A 133 -7.39 -1.76 6.90
CA LEU A 133 -8.80 -1.38 7.01
C LEU A 133 -9.57 -2.30 7.96
N PRO A 134 -10.65 -1.81 8.59
CA PRO A 134 -11.49 -2.65 9.43
C PRO A 134 -12.12 -3.83 8.67
N PRO A 135 -12.51 -4.92 9.37
CA PRO A 135 -13.01 -6.16 8.75
C PRO A 135 -14.15 -5.96 7.74
N TRP A 136 -15.04 -5.01 7.99
CA TRP A 136 -16.17 -4.70 7.10
C TRP A 136 -15.81 -3.86 5.87
N LYS A 137 -14.57 -3.35 5.78
CA LYS A 137 -14.05 -2.61 4.62
C LYS A 137 -12.96 -3.37 3.87
N CYS A 138 -12.06 -4.08 4.56
CA CYS A 138 -10.89 -4.69 3.90
C CYS A 138 -11.26 -5.70 2.79
N MET A 139 -12.40 -6.40 2.92
CA MET A 139 -12.89 -7.37 1.93
C MET A 139 -13.93 -6.80 0.95
N LYS A 140 -14.14 -5.47 0.92
CA LYS A 140 -15.06 -4.87 -0.07
C LYS A 140 -14.37 -4.77 -1.43
N GLU A 141 -15.09 -5.13 -2.48
CA GLU A 141 -14.65 -5.06 -3.88
C GLU A 141 -14.10 -3.67 -4.27
N THR A 142 -14.65 -2.60 -3.72
CA THR A 142 -14.20 -1.22 -3.95
C THR A 142 -12.78 -0.94 -3.45
N ASN A 143 -12.24 -1.81 -2.60
CA ASN A 143 -10.89 -1.70 -2.03
C ASN A 143 -9.92 -2.72 -2.63
N PHE A 144 -10.34 -3.46 -3.66
CA PHE A 144 -9.49 -4.42 -4.35
C PHE A 144 -8.75 -3.69 -5.46
N PHE A 145 -7.42 -3.75 -5.42
CA PHE A 145 -6.58 -3.19 -6.46
C PHE A 145 -6.09 -4.32 -7.36
N ILE A 146 -6.63 -4.38 -8.57
CA ILE A 146 -6.13 -5.30 -9.59
C ILE A 146 -4.79 -4.73 -10.08
N SER A 147 -3.71 -5.47 -9.81
CA SER A 147 -2.34 -5.05 -10.12
C SER A 147 -1.82 -5.70 -11.40
N LEU A 148 -2.10 -6.99 -11.61
CA LEU A 148 -1.63 -7.74 -12.78
C LEU A 148 -2.73 -8.67 -13.32
N LEU A 149 -2.70 -8.86 -14.63
CA LEU A 149 -3.48 -9.85 -15.36
C LEU A 149 -2.49 -10.74 -16.13
N ILE A 150 -2.38 -12.01 -15.74
CA ILE A 150 -1.46 -12.96 -16.35
C ILE A 150 -2.27 -13.90 -17.25
N PRO A 151 -2.05 -13.91 -18.58
CA PRO A 151 -2.77 -14.82 -19.47
C PRO A 151 -2.45 -16.29 -19.17
N GLY A 152 -3.48 -17.12 -18.98
CA GLY A 152 -3.37 -18.57 -18.88
C GLY A 152 -3.49 -19.26 -20.26
N PRO A 153 -3.65 -20.60 -20.30
CA PRO A 153 -3.74 -21.53 -19.18
C PRO A 153 -2.39 -22.08 -18.69
N LYS A 154 -1.31 -21.85 -19.44
CA LYS A 154 0.02 -22.40 -19.11
C LYS A 154 0.80 -21.55 -18.11
N SER A 155 0.44 -20.27 -17.99
CA SER A 155 1.07 -19.32 -17.06
C SER A 155 0.12 -19.00 -15.90
N PRO A 156 0.65 -18.59 -14.73
CA PRO A 156 2.07 -18.44 -14.41
C PRO A 156 2.80 -19.76 -14.12
N GLY A 157 2.09 -20.88 -13.93
CA GLY A 157 2.72 -22.17 -13.66
C GLY A 157 3.59 -22.15 -12.40
N ARG A 158 4.87 -22.52 -12.53
CA ARG A 158 5.85 -22.47 -11.44
C ARG A 158 6.61 -21.14 -11.34
N GLU A 159 6.37 -20.20 -12.26
CA GLU A 159 7.19 -19.00 -12.48
C GLU A 159 6.41 -17.73 -12.12
N ILE A 160 5.54 -17.78 -11.10
CA ILE A 160 4.73 -16.62 -10.69
C ILE A 160 5.59 -15.44 -10.21
N ASP A 161 6.75 -15.72 -9.63
CA ASP A 161 7.74 -14.76 -9.19
C ASP A 161 8.23 -13.84 -10.33
N VAL A 162 8.40 -14.37 -11.54
CA VAL A 162 8.78 -13.58 -12.73
C VAL A 162 7.74 -12.52 -13.06
N TYR A 163 6.45 -12.87 -12.94
CA TYR A 163 5.36 -11.92 -13.20
C TYR A 163 5.18 -10.90 -12.07
N LEU A 164 5.52 -11.29 -10.83
CA LEU A 164 5.39 -10.41 -9.66
C LEU A 164 6.55 -9.40 -9.53
N GLN A 165 7.68 -9.62 -10.21
CA GLN A 165 8.87 -8.78 -10.08
C GLN A 165 8.58 -7.28 -10.29
N PRO A 166 7.89 -6.83 -11.36
CA PRO A 166 7.62 -5.40 -11.55
C PRO A 166 6.76 -4.82 -10.42
N LEU A 167 5.78 -5.58 -9.94
CA LEU A 167 4.92 -5.17 -8.84
C LEU A 167 5.72 -5.02 -7.53
N ILE A 168 6.61 -5.96 -7.24
CA ILE A 168 7.46 -5.91 -6.03
C ILE A 168 8.42 -4.71 -6.10
N GLU A 169 8.98 -4.42 -7.29
CA GLU A 169 9.83 -3.24 -7.49
C GLU A 169 9.05 -1.95 -7.21
N GLU A 170 7.83 -1.81 -7.73
CA GLU A 170 6.96 -0.67 -7.44
C GLU A 170 6.60 -0.55 -5.96
N LEU A 171 6.27 -1.66 -5.30
CA LEU A 171 5.92 -1.67 -3.87
C LEU A 171 7.09 -1.28 -2.96
N LYS A 172 8.33 -1.56 -3.37
CA LYS A 172 9.55 -1.12 -2.64
C LYS A 172 9.81 0.38 -2.77
N GLU A 173 9.18 1.06 -3.72
CA GLU A 173 9.33 2.50 -3.91
C GLU A 173 8.31 3.32 -3.11
N LEU A 174 7.30 2.69 -2.52
CA LEU A 174 6.30 3.35 -1.68
C LEU A 174 6.88 3.69 -0.31
#